data_AF-A0A959FJJ5-F1
#
_entry.id   AF-A0A959FJJ5-F1
#
_cell.length_a   1.000
_cell.length_b   1.000
_cell.length_c   1.000
_cell.angle_alpha   90.00
_cell.angle_beta   90.00
_cell.angle_gamma   90.00
#
_symmetry.space_group_name_H-M   'P 1'
#
loop_
_entity.id
_entity.type
_entity.pdbx_description
1 polymer ?
#
loop_
_entity_poly.entity_id
_entity_poly.type
_entity_poly.pdbx_seq_one_letter_code
_entity_poly.pdbx_strand_id
1 'polypeptide(L)'
;AYPHIPTLEYTLEERGSDLEVRLRWDTDVPSFNMPVLVGRADHWIRVQPATGDWITLLLPDMKPGDFDVAKDLFLIKTHRNRM
;
A
#
# COMPACT_ATOMS: atom_id res chain seq x y z
N ALA A 1 -11.63 15.59 19.37
CA ALA A 1 -10.41 15.36 18.56
C ALA A 1 -10.85 15.00 17.15
N TYR A 2 -10.09 15.39 16.13
CA TYR A 2 -10.35 14.95 14.74
C TYR A 2 -9.45 13.75 14.42
N PRO A 3 -9.92 12.77 13.63
CA PRO A 3 -9.10 11.64 13.22
C PRO A 3 -7.85 12.09 12.47
N HIS A 4 -6.77 11.33 12.61
CA HIS A 4 -5.56 11.58 11.83
C HIS A 4 -5.76 11.14 10.37
N ILE A 5 -5.03 11.76 9.44
CA ILE A 5 -5.01 11.31 8.04
C ILE A 5 -4.52 9.85 8.02
N PRO A 6 -5.29 8.90 7.43
CA PRO A 6 -4.91 7.50 7.35
C PRO A 6 -3.55 7.32 6.68
N THR A 7 -2.72 6.44 7.23
CA THR A 7 -1.40 6.11 6.69
C THR A 7 -1.44 4.72 6.07
N LEU A 8 -1.11 4.62 4.79
CA LEU A 8 -0.85 3.34 4.15
C LEU A 8 0.57 2.91 4.50
N GLU A 9 0.70 1.89 5.34
CA GLU A 9 1.99 1.27 5.62
C GLU A 9 2.27 0.16 4.61
N TYR A 10 3.51 0.06 4.14
CA TYR A 10 3.89 -1.00 3.22
C TYR A 10 5.35 -1.47 3.34
N THR A 11 5.59 -2.75 3.04
CA THR A 11 6.94 -3.33 2.86
C THR A 11 7.08 -3.88 1.45
N LEU A 12 8.31 -3.88 0.94
CA LEU A 12 8.65 -4.40 -0.39
C LEU A 12 9.76 -5.44 -0.24
N GLU A 13 9.53 -6.66 -0.72
CA GLU A 13 10.51 -7.74 -0.72
C GLU A 13 10.59 -8.38 -2.12
N GLU A 14 11.80 -8.48 -2.68
CA GLU A 14 11.99 -9.15 -3.97
C GLU A 14 11.83 -10.67 -3.85
N ARG A 15 11.05 -11.24 -4.77
CA ARG A 15 10.84 -12.69 -4.92
C ARG A 15 11.15 -13.09 -6.35
N GLY A 16 12.45 -13.17 -6.68
CA GLY A 16 12.90 -13.46 -8.05
C GLY A 16 12.62 -12.30 -9.00
N SER A 17 11.78 -12.53 -10.02
CA SER A 17 11.26 -11.49 -10.93
C SER A 17 10.14 -10.65 -10.31
N ASP A 18 9.52 -11.17 -9.25
CA ASP A 18 8.29 -10.62 -8.70
C ASP A 18 8.58 -9.78 -7.45
N LEU A 19 7.60 -8.95 -7.09
CA LEU A 19 7.64 -8.14 -5.89
C LEU A 19 6.55 -8.59 -4.91
N GLU A 20 6.95 -9.06 -3.74
CA GLU A 20 6.03 -9.22 -2.62
C GLU A 20 5.84 -7.87 -1.94
N VAL A 21 4.58 -7.42 -1.88
CA VAL A 21 4.19 -6.18 -1.20
C VAL A 21 3.25 -6.55 -0.07
N ARG A 22 3.59 -6.10 1.15
CA ARG A 22 2.66 -6.19 2.28
C ARG A 22 2.10 -4.82 2.57
N LEU A 23 0.80 -4.71 2.81
CA LEU A 23 0.08 -3.46 3.00
C LEU A 23 -0.83 -3.52 4.24
N ARG A 24 -1.01 -2.39 4.93
CA ARG A 24 -2.10 -2.17 5.88
C ARG A 24 -2.48 -0.70 6.02
N TRP A 25 -3.67 -0.44 6.54
CA TRP A 25 -4.05 0.87 7.05
C TRP A 25 -3.65 1.02 8.51
N ASP A 26 -2.90 2.08 8.80
CA ASP A 26 -2.73 2.64 10.14
C ASP A 26 -3.64 3.89 10.27
N THR A 27 -4.68 3.77 11.08
CA THR A 27 -5.69 4.82 11.29
C THR A 27 -6.49 4.57 12.57
N ASP A 28 -6.98 5.64 13.18
CA ASP A 28 -7.89 5.66 14.32
C ASP A 28 -9.38 5.61 13.90
N VAL A 29 -9.67 5.56 12.59
CA VAL A 29 -11.03 5.44 12.07
C VAL A 29 -11.48 3.97 12.10
N PRO A 30 -12.51 3.61 12.89
CA PRO A 30 -13.01 2.24 12.93
C PRO A 30 -13.53 1.79 11.57
N SER A 31 -13.25 0.54 11.21
CA SER A 31 -13.72 -0.08 9.95
C SER A 31 -13.34 0.69 8.69
N PHE A 32 -12.20 1.40 8.70
CA PHE A 32 -11.69 2.08 7.51
C PHE A 32 -11.45 1.09 6.37
N ASN A 33 -12.14 1.29 5.25
CA ASN A 33 -12.21 0.34 4.13
C ASN A 33 -11.95 1.02 2.78
N MET A 34 -11.00 1.95 2.73
CA MET A 34 -10.69 2.65 1.48
C MET A 34 -9.76 1.82 0.57
N PRO A 35 -10.14 1.58 -0.70
CA PRO A 35 -9.24 1.01 -1.68
C PRO A 35 -8.17 2.03 -2.11
N VAL A 36 -7.00 1.55 -2.52
CA VAL A 36 -5.90 2.36 -3.08
C VAL A 36 -5.42 1.77 -4.40
N LEU A 37 -4.70 2.60 -5.16
CA LEU A 37 -4.01 2.17 -6.38
C LEU A 37 -2.51 2.06 -6.10
N VAL A 38 -1.95 0.89 -6.43
CA VAL A 38 -0.52 0.57 -6.27
C VAL A 38 0.01 -0.08 -7.55
N GLY A 39 1.33 -0.05 -7.75
CA GLY A 39 1.98 -0.68 -8.91
C GLY A 39 2.84 0.32 -9.67
N ARG A 40 2.84 0.24 -11.00
CA ARG A 40 3.55 1.20 -11.86
C ARG A 40 2.64 2.35 -12.25
N ALA A 41 3.21 3.52 -12.51
CA ALA A 41 2.44 4.71 -12.90
C ALA A 41 1.57 4.52 -14.17
N ASP A 42 1.99 3.63 -15.07
CA ASP A 42 1.26 3.24 -16.29
C ASP A 42 0.33 2.02 -16.10
N HIS A 43 0.48 1.28 -15.00
CA HIS A 43 -0.30 0.08 -14.72
C HIS A 43 -0.66 -0.02 -13.22
N TRP A 44 -1.71 0.71 -12.86
CA TRP A 44 -2.25 0.73 -11.51
C TRP A 44 -3.13 -0.49 -11.22
N ILE A 45 -2.95 -1.08 -10.04
CA ILE A 45 -3.78 -2.15 -9.51
C ILE A 45 -4.55 -1.61 -8.30
N ARG A 46 -5.86 -1.80 -8.31
CA ARG A 46 -6.70 -1.48 -7.16
C ARG A 46 -6.59 -2.58 -6.12
N VAL A 47 -6.19 -2.20 -4.91
CA VAL A 47 -6.07 -3.10 -3.76
C VAL A 47 -6.89 -2.56 -2.59
N GLN A 48 -7.28 -3.47 -1.71
CA GLN A 48 -8.11 -3.18 -0.54
C GLN A 48 -7.33 -3.56 0.73
N PRO A 49 -6.48 -2.66 1.28
CA PRO A 49 -5.76 -2.94 2.51
C PRO A 49 -6.71 -3.14 3.69
N ALA A 50 -6.31 -3.99 4.64
CA ALA A 50 -7.01 -4.17 5.90
C ALA A 50 -6.57 -3.09 6.92
N THR A 51 -7.46 -2.76 7.87
CA THR A 51 -7.13 -1.88 9.00
C THR A 51 -6.51 -2.69 10.12
N GLY A 52 -5.33 -2.29 10.60
CA GLY A 52 -4.60 -2.98 11.67
C GLY A 52 -3.80 -4.21 11.22
N ASP A 53 -4.36 -5.00 10.29
CA ASP A 53 -3.77 -6.24 9.79
C ASP A 53 -3.04 -6.08 8.46
N TRP A 54 -1.95 -6.82 8.29
CA TRP A 54 -1.18 -6.88 7.04
C TRP A 54 -1.82 -7.84 6.04
N ILE A 55 -2.00 -7.37 4.81
CA ILE A 55 -2.27 -8.23 3.66
C ILE A 55 -1.03 -8.34 2.78
N THR A 56 -0.90 -9.45 2.05
CA THR A 56 0.20 -9.68 1.10
C THR A 56 -0.35 -9.75 -0.32
N LEU A 57 0.37 -9.13 -1.24
CA LEU A 57 0.12 -9.22 -2.68
C LEU A 57 1.45 -9.52 -3.39
N LEU A 58 1.38 -10.28 -4.48
CA LEU A 58 2.53 -10.58 -5.33
C LEU A 58 2.33 -9.87 -6.67
N LEU A 59 3.26 -8.98 -7.02
CA LEU A 59 3.25 -8.27 -8.30
C LEU A 59 4.25 -8.94 -9.24
N PRO A 60 3.78 -9.58 -10.33
CA PRO A 60 4.67 -10.23 -11.26
C PRO A 60 5.53 -9.21 -12.01
N ASP A 61 6.77 -9.61 -12.32
CA ASP A 61 7.71 -8.83 -13.14
C ASP A 61 7.90 -7.38 -12.66
N MET A 62 7.95 -7.17 -11.34
CA MET A 62 8.07 -5.85 -10.73
C MET A 62 9.27 -5.79 -9.80
N LYS A 63 10.01 -4.67 -9.85
CA LYS A 63 11.09 -4.38 -8.90
C LYS A 63 10.67 -3.33 -7.88
N PRO A 64 11.30 -3.27 -6.68
CA PRO A 64 10.94 -2.30 -5.64
C PRO A 64 11.06 -0.84 -6.09
N GLY A 65 11.94 -0.54 -7.06
CA GLY A 65 12.10 0.79 -7.64
C GLY A 65 11.00 1.19 -8.63
N ASP A 66 10.25 0.22 -9.15
CA ASP A 66 9.12 0.45 -10.06
C ASP A 66 7.81 0.68 -9.31
N PHE A 67 7.75 0.26 -8.04
CA PHE A 67 6.55 0.30 -7.22
C PHE A 67 6.26 1.71 -6.71
N ASP A 68 5.03 2.16 -6.91
CA ASP A 68 4.50 3.39 -6.37
C ASP A 68 3.07 3.21 -5.84
N VAL A 69 2.61 4.22 -5.10
CA VAL A 69 1.23 4.38 -4.62
C VAL A 69 0.70 5.68 -5.22
N ALA A 70 -0.49 5.64 -5.83
CA ALA A 70 -1.07 6.80 -6.52
C ALA A 70 -1.59 7.89 -5.56
N LYS A 71 -0.68 8.50 -4.77
CA LYS A 71 -0.99 9.46 -3.69
C LYS A 71 -1.75 10.69 -4.17
N ASP A 72 -1.58 11.10 -5.42
CA ASP A 72 -2.27 12.28 -5.97
C ASP A 72 -3.79 12.08 -6.09
N LEU A 73 -4.26 10.83 -6.03
CA LEU A 73 -5.68 10.48 -6.12
C LEU A 73 -6.35 10.27 -4.75
N PHE A 74 -5.58 10.28 -3.65
CA PHE A 74 -6.09 9.95 -2.31
C PHE A 74 -5.52 10.88 -1.24
N LEU A 75 -6.38 11.36 -0.33
CA LEU A 75 -5.93 12.09 0.86
C LEU A 75 -5.39 11.12 1.92
N ILE A 76 -4.17 10.64 1.72
CA ILE A 76 -3.50 9.66 2.59
C ILE A 76 -2.04 10.02 2.82
N LYS A 77 -1.47 9.47 3.89
CA LYS A 77 -0.02 9.39 4.06
C LYS A 77 0.46 8.01 3.61
N THR A 78 1.75 7.91 3.33
CA THR A 78 2.39 6.63 3.02
C THR A 78 3.63 6.46 3.88
N HIS A 79 3.82 5.28 4.44
CA HIS A 79 5.00 4.94 5.22
C HIS A 79 5.58 3.61 4.75
N ARG A 80 6.76 3.66 4.13
CA ARG A 80 7.48 2.44 3.74
C ARG A 80 8.24 1.91 4.95
N ASN A 81 7.81 0.78 5.46
CA ASN A 81 8.52 0.03 6.49
C ASN A 81 9.75 -0.67 5.87
N ARG A 82 10.87 -0.66 6.57
CA ARG A 82 11.99 -1.55 6.29
C ARG A 82 11.79 -2.81 7.12
N MET A 83 11.82 -3.97 6.48
CA MET A 83 11.97 -5.25 7.18
C MET A 83 13.43 -5.45 7.58
#